data_AF-A0A9D1HPB6-F1
#
_entry.id   AF-A0A9D1HPB6-F1
#
_cell.length_a   1.000
_cell.length_b   1.000
_cell.length_c   1.000
_cell.angle_alpha   90.00
_cell.angle_beta   90.00
_cell.angle_gamma   90.00
#
_symmetry.space_group_name_H-M   'P 1'
#
loop_
_entity.id
_entity.type
_entity.pdbx_description
1 polymer ?
#
loop_
_entity_poly.entity_id
_entity_poly.type
_entity_poly.pdbx_seq_one_letter_code
_entity_poly.pdbx_strand_id
1 'polypeptide(L)' 'MPTFGEAMMEVMEYEAKQKYLAIGKDEGKKEGREEEKVNGILKMAEVLRSLNLSQTEIIEKIQKSYSMSYDEIHMIIS' A
#
# COMPACT_ATOMS: atom_id res chain seq x y z
N MET A 1 41.84 16.19 16.70
CA MET A 1 40.96 16.90 15.74
C MET A 1 40.79 15.99 14.55
N PRO A 2 39.56 15.64 14.15
CA PRO A 2 39.33 14.93 12.90
C PRO A 2 39.80 15.79 11.72
N THR A 3 40.39 15.16 10.72
CA THR A 3 40.82 15.84 9.50
C THR A 3 39.61 16.20 8.64
N PHE A 4 39.74 17.21 7.80
CA PHE A 4 38.66 17.64 6.88
C PHE A 4 38.14 16.48 6.01
N GLY A 5 39.02 15.54 5.64
CA GLY A 5 38.65 14.33 4.88
C GLY A 5 37.80 13.33 5.67
N GLU A 6 38.06 13.16 6.97
CA GLU A 6 37.27 12.28 7.84
C GLU A 6 35.87 12.87 8.09
N ALA A 7 35.79 14.19 8.30
CA ALA A 7 34.50 14.89 8.45
C ALA A 7 33.65 14.82 7.17
N MET A 8 34.29 14.92 6.00
CA MET A 8 33.60 14.79 4.71
C MET A 8 33.07 13.36 4.47
N MET A 9 33.83 12.34 4.87
CA MET A 9 33.40 10.94 4.77
C MET A 9 32.21 10.64 5.68
N GLU A 10 32.23 11.15 6.91
CA GLU A 10 31.15 10.97 7.89
C GLU A 10 29.82 11.60 7.42
N VAL A 11 29.88 12.77 6.77
CA VAL A 11 28.70 13.43 6.17
C VAL A 11 28.14 12.60 5.01
N MET A 12 29.00 12.09 4.12
CA MET A 12 28.55 11.27 2.99
C MET A 12 27.89 9.96 3.44
N GLU A 13 28.45 9.29 4.46
CA GLU A 13 27.84 8.09 5.03
C GLU A 13 26.49 8.39 5.70
N TYR A 14 26.38 9.53 6.39
CA TYR A 14 25.13 9.96 7.00
C TYR A 14 24.06 10.22 5.94
N GLU A 15 24.37 10.95 4.87
CA GLU A 15 23.44 11.22 3.77
C GLU A 15 23.00 9.94 3.06
N ALA A 16 23.91 9.00 2.83
CA ALA A 16 23.59 7.71 2.24
C ALA A 16 22.61 6.92 3.12
N LYS A 17 22.88 6.82 4.43
CA LYS A 17 21.98 6.15 5.39
C LYS A 17 20.60 6.78 5.42
N GLN A 18 20.49 8.12 5.40
CA GLN A 18 19.21 8.81 5.38
C GLN A 18 18.41 8.52 4.10
N LYS A 19 19.07 8.46 2.93
CA LYS A 19 18.41 8.09 1.66
C LYS A 19 17.84 6.67 1.70
N TYR A 20 18.61 5.69 2.19
CA TYR A 20 18.12 4.31 2.35
C TYR A 20 16.95 4.22 3.33
N LEU A 21 17.02 4.92 4.46
CA LEU A 21 15.94 4.99 5.46
C LEU A 21 14.66 5.65 4.90
N ALA A 22 14.80 6.65 4.03
CA ALA A 22 13.66 7.29 3.37
C ALA A 22 12.96 6.33 2.40
N ILE A 23 13.73 5.60 1.59
CA ILE A 23 13.20 4.62 0.63
C ILE A 23 12.42 3.51 1.36
N GLY A 24 13.02 2.90 2.39
CA GLY A 24 12.34 1.84 3.15
C GLY A 24 11.06 2.30 3.86
N LYS A 25 11.01 3.57 4.31
CA LYS A 25 9.80 4.16 4.91
C LYS A 25 8.69 4.39 3.88
N ASP A 26 9.05 4.80 2.67
CA ASP A 26 8.05 5.06 1.62
C ASP A 26 7.54 3.77 0.97
N GLU A 27 8.39 2.76 0.81
CA GLU A 27 7.98 1.41 0.36
C GLU A 27 7.06 0.75 1.38
N GLY A 28 7.43 0.72 2.66
CA GLY A 28 6.57 0.13 3.71
C GLY A 28 5.23 0.86 3.87
N LYS A 29 5.19 2.18 3.64
CA LYS A 29 3.93 2.94 3.62
C LYS A 29 3.05 2.61 2.41
N LYS A 30 3.65 2.32 1.25
CA LYS A 30 2.91 1.92 0.05
C LYS A 30 2.33 0.52 0.21
N GLU A 31 3.15 -0.43 0.65
CA GLU A 31 2.72 -1.81 0.90
C GLU A 31 1.60 -1.87 1.95
N GLY A 32 1.77 -1.21 3.10
CA GLY A 32 0.72 -1.17 4.13
C GLY A 32 -0.59 -0.54 3.64
N ARG A 33 -0.50 0.45 2.74
CA ARG A 33 -1.69 1.10 2.16
C ARG A 33 -2.40 0.20 1.14
N GLU A 34 -1.66 -0.60 0.39
CA GLU A 34 -2.23 -1.59 -0.52
C GLU A 34 -2.89 -2.73 0.25
N GLU A 35 -2.24 -3.25 1.29
CA GLU A 35 -2.82 -4.26 2.18
C GLU A 35 -4.11 -3.77 2.85
N GLU A 36 -4.13 -2.54 3.37
CA GLU A 36 -5.35 -1.94 3.95
C GLU A 36 -6.47 -1.82 2.92
N LYS A 37 -6.15 -1.46 1.67
CA LYS A 37 -7.12 -1.35 0.59
C LYS A 37 -7.73 -2.70 0.24
N VAL A 38 -6.91 -3.74 0.11
CA VAL A 38 -7.36 -5.12 -0.15
C VAL A 38 -8.22 -5.64 1.00
N ASN A 39 -7.79 -5.43 2.24
CA ASN A 39 -8.57 -5.82 3.43
C ASN A 39 -9.93 -5.10 3.49
N GLY A 40 -9.97 -3.82 3.12
CA GLY A 40 -11.21 -3.05 3.03
C GLY A 40 -12.18 -3.61 1.99
N ILE A 41 -11.66 -4.06 0.84
CA ILE A 41 -12.45 -4.68 -0.23
C ILE A 41 -13.02 -6.02 0.22
N LEU A 42 -12.22 -6.87 0.87
CA LEU A 42 -12.65 -8.17 1.39
C LEU A 42 -13.77 -8.02 2.43
N LYS A 43 -13.61 -7.12 3.41
CA LYS A 43 -14.64 -6.84 4.43
C LYS A 43 -15.93 -6.31 3.80
N MET A 44 -15.83 -5.42 2.82
CA MET A 44 -16.99 -4.91 2.10
C MET A 44 -17.71 -6.03 1.35
N ALA A 45 -16.95 -6.91 0.68
CA ALA A 45 -17.51 -8.07 -0.02
C ALA A 45 -18.22 -9.03 0.94
N GLU A 46 -17.67 -9.31 2.11
CA GLU A 46 -18.33 -10.13 3.14
C GLU A 46 -19.65 -9.54 3.61
N VAL A 47 -19.67 -8.23 3.91
CA VAL A 47 -20.91 -7.53 4.29
C VAL A 47 -21.94 -7.63 3.17
N LEU A 48 -21.55 -7.40 1.92
CA LEU A 48 -22.48 -7.44 0.79
C LEU A 48 -22.96 -8.88 0.50
N ARG A 49 -22.12 -9.91 0.71
CA ARG A 49 -22.53 -11.32 0.66
C ARG A 49 -23.57 -11.65 1.73
N SER A 50 -23.42 -11.11 2.94
CA SER A 50 -24.39 -11.31 4.02
C SER A 50 -25.77 -10.73 3.72
N LEU A 51 -25.84 -9.77 2.80
CA LEU A 51 -27.09 -9.19 2.30
C LEU A 51 -27.71 -9.98 1.13
N ASN A 52 -27.17 -11.16 0.80
CA ASN A 52 -27.59 -12.00 -0.33
C ASN A 52 -27.52 -11.27 -1.69
N LEU A 53 -26.59 -10.33 -1.85
CA LEU A 53 -26.33 -9.68 -3.13
C LEU A 53 -25.62 -10.63 -4.09
N SER A 54 -25.91 -10.50 -5.38
CA SER A 54 -25.21 -11.23 -6.42
C SER A 54 -23.75 -10.77 -6.55
N GLN A 55 -22.87 -11.65 -7.03
CA GLN A 55 -21.45 -11.32 -7.22
C GLN A 55 -21.25 -10.08 -8.09
N THR A 56 -22.06 -9.91 -9.14
CA THR A 56 -22.04 -8.72 -10.01
C THR A 56 -22.36 -7.44 -9.24
N GLU A 57 -23.41 -7.44 -8.41
CA GLU A 57 -23.78 -6.27 -7.59
C GLU A 57 -22.73 -5.94 -6.52
N ILE A 58 -22.10 -6.97 -5.95
CA ILE A 58 -21.01 -6.81 -4.98
C ILE A 58 -19.85 -6.07 -5.66
N ILE A 59 -19.44 -6.53 -6.84
CA ILE A 59 -18.32 -5.94 -7.59
C ILE A 59 -18.65 -4.50 -7.96
N GLU A 60 -19.83 -4.21 -8.51
CA GLU A 60 -20.23 -2.84 -8.87
C GLU A 60 -20.20 -1.87 -7.68
N LYS A 61 -20.64 -2.30 -6.50
CA LYS A 61 -20.62 -1.48 -5.27
C LYS A 61 -19.20 -1.21 -4.80
N ILE A 62 -18.33 -2.21 -4.85
CA ILE A 62 -16.91 -2.05 -4.50
C ILE A 62 -16.21 -1.16 -5.54
N GLN A 63 -16.54 -1.30 -6.82
CA GLN A 63 -16.01 -0.51 -7.92
C GLN A 63 -16.25 0.99 -7.70
N LYS A 64 -17.47 1.35 -7.33
CA LYS A 64 -17.85 2.73 -6.97
C LYS A 64 -17.11 3.27 -5.75
N SER A 65 -16.72 2.39 -4.82
CA SER A 65 -16.08 2.78 -3.55
C SER A 65 -14.56 2.92 -3.65
N TYR A 66 -13.91 2.11 -4.49
CA TYR A 66 -12.44 2.01 -4.57
C TYR A 66 -11.84 2.47 -5.90
N SER A 67 -12.67 2.94 -6.85
CA SER A 67 -12.26 3.39 -8.19
C SER A 67 -11.32 2.40 -8.89
N MET A 68 -11.65 1.12 -8.79
CA MET A 68 -10.85 0.01 -9.30
C MET A 68 -11.58 -0.64 -10.48
N SER A 69 -10.89 -1.42 -11.31
CA SER A 69 -11.56 -2.14 -12.40
C SER A 69 -12.36 -3.34 -11.88
N TYR A 70 -13.32 -3.81 -12.68
CA TYR A 70 -14.08 -5.03 -12.40
C TYR A 70 -13.15 -6.23 -12.20
N ASP A 71 -12.19 -6.41 -13.10
CA ASP A 71 -11.26 -7.55 -13.09
C ASP A 71 -10.36 -7.54 -11.85
N GLU A 72 -9.85 -6.39 -11.44
CA GLU A 72 -9.05 -6.26 -10.21
C GLU A 72 -9.84 -6.64 -8.97
N ILE A 73 -11.08 -6.15 -8.84
CA ILE A 73 -11.94 -6.50 -7.71
C ILE A 73 -12.30 -7.98 -7.76
N HIS A 74 -12.64 -8.49 -8.95
CA HIS A 74 -12.96 -9.90 -9.16
C HIS A 74 -11.79 -10.79 -8.74
N MET A 75 -10.53 -10.43 -9.05
CA MET A 75 -9.35 -11.16 -8.59
C MET A 75 -9.18 -11.14 -7.06
N ILE A 76 -9.58 -10.06 -6.39
CA ILE A 76 -9.47 -9.94 -4.93
C ILE A 76 -10.54 -10.76 -4.20
N ILE A 77 -11.77 -10.79 -4.71
CA ILE A 77 -12.92 -11.35 -3.98
C ILE A 77 -13.40 -12.71 -4.48
N SER A 78 -12.91 -13.21 -5.63
CA SER A 78 -13.24 -14.56 -6.13
C SER A 78 -12.51 -15.64 -5.35
#